data_AF-A0A529K0N7-F1
#
_entry.id   AF-A0A529K0N7-F1
#
_cell.length_a   1.000
_cell.length_b   1.000
_cell.length_c   1.000
_cell.angle_alpha   90.00
_cell.angle_beta   90.00
_cell.angle_gamma   90.00
#
_symmetry.space_group_name_H-M   'P 1'
#
loop_
_entity.id
_entity.type
_entity.pdbx_description
1 polymer ?
#
loop_
_entity_poly.entity_id
_entity_poly.type
_entity_poly.pdbx_seq_one_letter_code
_entity_poly.pdbx_strand_id
1 'polypeptide(L)'
;ISASSGSSFVHETESQLVLNGSYDIGFTMDLALKDLGFALGMGEKFGVPLDLAARVKATFEQGKDTYGGSAWSTMIVKLLEDAVGTDLRAPGFPARLEA
;
A
#
# COMPACT_ATOMS: atom_id res chain seq x y z
N ILE A 1 18.80 0.02 -2.27
CA ILE A 1 17.92 0.46 -3.39
C ILE A 1 17.86 1.99 -3.47
N SER A 2 18.14 2.72 -2.39
CA SER A 2 18.20 4.19 -2.33
C SER A 2 19.03 4.88 -3.42
N ALA A 3 20.13 4.27 -3.89
CA ALA A 3 20.95 4.80 -4.99
C ALA A 3 20.54 4.30 -6.40
N SER A 4 19.32 3.80 -6.57
CA SER A 4 18.82 3.20 -7.81
C SER A 4 17.49 3.82 -8.25
N SER A 5 17.08 3.56 -9.49
CA SER A 5 15.79 3.97 -10.07
C SER A 5 14.57 3.39 -9.35
N GLY A 6 14.78 2.40 -8.47
CA GLY A 6 13.74 1.84 -7.61
C GLY A 6 13.50 2.62 -6.31
N SER A 7 14.21 3.72 -6.05
CA SER A 7 13.93 4.54 -4.87
C SER A 7 12.63 5.34 -5.03
N SER A 8 11.90 5.51 -3.92
CA SER A 8 10.70 6.32 -3.84
C SER A 8 10.46 6.74 -2.39
N PHE A 9 9.64 7.77 -2.18
CA PHE A 9 9.20 8.14 -0.83
C PHE A 9 8.59 6.95 -0.07
N VAL A 10 7.76 6.15 -0.74
CA VAL A 10 7.11 4.95 -0.19
C VAL A 10 8.16 3.90 0.19
N HIS A 11 9.20 3.72 -0.62
CA HIS A 11 10.29 2.80 -0.29
C HIS A 11 11.09 3.27 0.92
N GLU A 12 11.42 4.56 0.98
CA GLU A 12 12.22 5.14 2.05
C GLU A 12 11.47 5.24 3.38
N THR A 13 10.14 5.28 3.37
CA THR A 13 9.31 5.44 4.59
C THR A 13 8.50 4.18 4.90
N GLU A 14 7.54 3.83 4.06
CA GLU A 14 6.54 2.79 4.34
C GLU A 14 7.12 1.38 4.36
N SER A 15 8.14 1.08 3.54
CA SER A 15 8.79 -0.24 3.56
C SER A 15 9.41 -0.57 4.91
N GLN A 16 9.85 0.45 5.67
CA GLN A 16 10.37 0.24 7.02
C GLN A 16 9.30 -0.39 7.93
N LEU A 17 8.06 0.09 7.85
CA LEU A 17 6.96 -0.37 8.69
C LEU A 17 6.47 -1.76 8.28
N VAL A 18 6.59 -2.11 6.99
CA VAL A 18 6.37 -3.47 6.50
C VAL A 18 7.43 -4.42 7.05
N LEU A 19 8.71 -4.04 6.99
CA LEU A 19 9.81 -4.86 7.52
C LEU A 19 9.74 -5.00 9.05
N ASN A 20 9.16 -4.02 9.76
CA ASN A 20 8.81 -4.15 11.18
C ASN A 20 7.60 -5.07 11.41
N GLY A 21 6.61 -5.02 10.53
CA GLY A 21 5.34 -5.74 10.65
C GLY A 21 4.20 -4.96 11.29
N SER A 22 4.39 -3.67 11.57
CA SER A 22 3.32 -2.80 12.08
C SER A 22 2.37 -2.35 10.99
N TYR A 23 2.87 -2.15 9.77
CA TYR A 23 2.16 -1.54 8.63
C TYR A 23 1.60 -0.13 8.92
N ASP A 24 1.89 0.45 10.09
CA ASP A 24 1.20 1.61 10.65
C ASP A 24 1.68 2.93 10.02
N ILE A 25 1.20 3.23 8.82
CA ILE A 25 1.46 4.51 8.14
C ILE A 25 0.41 5.59 8.48
N GLY A 26 -0.52 5.32 9.39
CA GLY A 26 -1.60 6.25 9.73
C GLY A 26 -2.61 6.51 8.60
N PHE A 27 -2.70 5.62 7.61
CA PHE A 27 -3.59 5.76 6.46
C PHE A 27 -4.26 4.41 6.13
N THR A 28 -5.59 4.40 6.05
CA THR A 28 -6.36 3.15 5.97
C THR A 28 -6.68 2.71 4.54
N MET A 29 -7.03 1.44 4.37
CA MET A 29 -7.54 0.87 3.12
C MET A 29 -8.76 1.65 2.59
N ASP A 30 -9.70 2.04 3.46
CA ASP A 30 -10.87 2.83 3.06
C ASP A 30 -10.48 4.21 2.51
N LEU A 31 -9.50 4.90 3.12
CA LEU A 31 -9.02 6.18 2.63
C LEU A 31 -8.30 6.03 1.28
N ALA A 32 -7.47 4.99 1.13
CA ALA A 32 -6.79 4.69 -0.12
C ALA A 32 -7.79 4.38 -1.25
N LEU A 33 -8.80 3.56 -0.99
CA LEU A 33 -9.85 3.24 -1.96
C LEU A 33 -10.68 4.46 -2.34
N LYS A 34 -10.97 5.34 -1.39
CA LYS A 34 -11.66 6.62 -1.64
C LYS A 34 -10.84 7.50 -2.60
N ASP A 35 -9.54 7.66 -2.37
CA ASP A 35 -8.67 8.46 -3.25
C ASP A 35 -8.47 7.82 -4.64
N LEU A 36 -8.31 6.50 -4.72
CA LEU A 36 -8.26 5.77 -5.99
C LEU A 36 -9.57 5.88 -6.78
N GLY A 37 -10.71 5.87 -6.09
CA GLY A 37 -12.03 6.12 -6.68
C GLY A 37 -12.12 7.50 -7.31
N PHE A 38 -11.61 8.55 -6.63
CA PHE A 38 -11.54 9.89 -7.21
C PHE A 38 -10.63 9.95 -8.44
N ALA A 39 -9.46 9.33 -8.39
CA ALA A 39 -8.53 9.31 -9.52
C ALA A 39 -9.14 8.65 -10.76
N LEU A 40 -9.76 7.47 -10.59
CA LEU A 40 -10.42 6.76 -11.70
C LEU A 40 -11.63 7.52 -12.24
N GLY A 41 -12.46 8.10 -11.36
CA GLY A 41 -13.59 8.93 -11.79
C GLY A 41 -13.16 10.17 -12.58
N MET A 42 -12.02 10.78 -12.25
CA MET A 42 -11.43 11.84 -13.09
C MET A 42 -10.96 11.30 -14.44
N GLY A 43 -10.28 10.15 -14.45
CA GLY A 43 -9.86 9.49 -15.70
C GLY A 43 -11.03 9.24 -16.65
N GLU A 44 -12.12 8.65 -16.14
CA GLU A 44 -13.36 8.43 -16.89
C GLU A 44 -13.96 9.73 -17.43
N LYS A 45 -14.08 10.75 -16.57
CA LYS A 45 -14.66 12.05 -16.93
C LYS A 45 -13.91 12.74 -18.08
N PHE A 46 -12.59 12.58 -18.13
CA PHE A 46 -11.74 13.24 -19.13
C PHE A 46 -11.28 12.31 -20.26
N GLY A 47 -11.78 11.06 -20.32
CA GLY A 47 -11.40 10.09 -21.35
C GLY A 47 -9.95 9.62 -21.27
N VAL A 48 -9.34 9.62 -20.08
CA VAL A 48 -7.97 9.20 -19.84
C VAL A 48 -7.96 7.78 -19.26
N PRO A 49 -7.40 6.77 -19.97
CA PRO A 49 -7.31 5.41 -19.46
C PRO A 49 -6.22 5.30 -18.40
N LEU A 50 -6.61 4.95 -17.16
CA LEU A 50 -5.69 4.81 -16.01
C LEU A 50 -5.51 3.34 -15.62
N ASP A 51 -5.04 2.51 -16.56
CA ASP A 51 -4.98 1.05 -16.41
C ASP A 51 -4.18 0.58 -15.18
N LEU A 52 -3.06 1.24 -14.89
CA LEU A 52 -2.25 0.92 -13.71
C LEU A 52 -3.00 1.25 -12.41
N ALA A 53 -3.68 2.39 -12.36
CA ALA A 53 -4.48 2.78 -11.20
C ALA A 53 -5.66 1.82 -10.98
N ALA A 54 -6.28 1.32 -12.05
CA ALA A 54 -7.35 0.32 -11.98
C ALA A 54 -6.85 -0.99 -11.35
N ARG A 55 -5.65 -1.46 -11.74
CA ARG A 55 -5.00 -2.64 -11.14
C ARG A 55 -4.63 -2.41 -9.68
N VAL A 56 -4.10 -1.23 -9.35
CA VAL A 56 -3.81 -0.84 -7.96
C VAL A 56 -5.10 -0.88 -7.12
N LYS A 57 -6.19 -0.27 -7.60
CA LYS A 57 -7.49 -0.30 -6.93
C LYS A 57 -7.97 -1.73 -6.67
N ALA A 58 -7.86 -2.64 -7.65
CA ALA A 58 -8.24 -4.03 -7.46
C ALA A 58 -7.44 -4.72 -6.34
N THR A 59 -6.14 -4.47 -6.25
CA THR A 59 -5.31 -4.99 -5.14
C THR A 59 -5.75 -4.41 -3.78
N PHE A 60 -6.09 -3.13 -3.73
CA PHE A 60 -6.63 -2.50 -2.52
C PHE A 60 -8.01 -3.04 -2.12
N GLU A 61 -8.88 -3.35 -3.09
CA GLU A 61 -10.17 -4.01 -2.83
C GLU A 61 -9.96 -5.40 -2.23
N GLN A 62 -9.05 -6.20 -2.79
CA GLN A 62 -8.67 -7.48 -2.21
C GLN A 62 -8.11 -7.33 -0.79
N GLY A 63 -7.28 -6.31 -0.56
CA GLY A 63 -6.73 -6.00 0.77
C GLY A 63 -7.83 -5.67 1.78
N LYS A 64 -8.80 -4.85 1.38
CA LYS A 64 -9.97 -4.53 2.20
C LYS A 64 -10.84 -5.75 2.49
N ASP A 65 -11.08 -6.61 1.50
CA ASP A 65 -11.86 -7.83 1.68
C ASP A 65 -11.19 -8.81 2.66
N THR A 66 -9.85 -8.83 2.66
CA THR A 66 -9.05 -9.74 3.51
C THR A 66 -8.87 -9.21 4.93
N TYR A 67 -8.55 -7.91 5.09
CA TYR A 67 -8.12 -7.34 6.38
C TYR A 67 -9.08 -6.29 6.95
N GLY A 68 -10.09 -5.87 6.20
CA GLY A 68 -11.04 -4.84 6.59
C GLY A 68 -10.64 -3.42 6.18
N GLY A 69 -11.62 -2.52 6.10
CA GLY A 69 -11.43 -1.14 5.64
C GLY A 69 -10.62 -0.25 6.58
N SER A 70 -10.62 -0.56 7.89
CA SER A 70 -9.82 0.12 8.91
C SER A 70 -8.37 -0.36 8.99
N ALA A 71 -8.00 -1.41 8.25
CA ALA A 71 -6.62 -1.87 8.17
C ALA A 71 -5.73 -0.82 7.48
N TRP A 72 -4.44 -0.83 7.79
CA TRP A 72 -3.49 0.07 7.15
C TRP A 72 -3.31 -0.26 5.68
N SER A 73 -3.22 0.76 4.83
CA SER A 73 -3.11 0.61 3.37
C SER A 73 -1.89 -0.23 2.95
N THR A 74 -0.78 -0.17 3.68
CA THR A 74 0.44 -0.95 3.37
C THR A 74 0.27 -2.45 3.61
N MET A 75 -0.80 -2.89 4.28
CA MET A 75 -1.14 -4.31 4.39
C MET A 75 -1.48 -4.95 3.04
N ILE A 76 -1.55 -4.19 1.93
CA ILE A 76 -1.51 -4.79 0.58
C ILE A 76 -0.26 -5.67 0.38
N VAL A 77 0.86 -5.38 1.05
CA VAL A 77 2.06 -6.24 1.00
C VAL A 77 1.83 -7.53 1.76
N LYS A 78 1.01 -7.50 2.82
CA LYS A 78 0.65 -8.71 3.57
C LYS A 78 -0.11 -9.73 2.71
N LEU A 79 -0.84 -9.30 1.68
CA LEU A 79 -1.43 -10.23 0.70
C LEU A 79 -0.36 -11.14 0.05
N LEU A 80 0.83 -10.59 -0.23
CA LEU A 80 1.94 -11.38 -0.78
C LEU A 80 2.51 -12.33 0.27
N GLU A 81 2.74 -11.84 1.49
CA GLU A 81 3.24 -12.65 2.61
C GLU A 81 2.32 -13.85 2.88
N ASP A 82 1.01 -13.61 2.93
CA ASP A 82 -0.01 -14.63 3.18
C ASP A 82 -0.13 -15.60 2.00
N ALA A 83 0.01 -15.12 0.76
CA ALA A 83 -0.04 -15.97 -0.43
C ALA A 83 1.14 -16.95 -0.52
N VAL A 84 2.33 -16.57 -0.01
CA VAL A 84 3.54 -17.40 -0.09
C VAL A 84 3.96 -18.02 1.26
N GLY A 85 3.24 -17.70 2.34
CA GLY A 85 3.52 -18.17 3.69
C GLY A 85 4.87 -17.71 4.25
N THR A 86 5.34 -16.53 3.85
CA THR A 86 6.63 -15.98 4.29
C THR A 86 6.48 -14.51 4.68
N ASP A 87 6.78 -14.20 5.94
CA ASP A 87 6.83 -12.81 6.40
C ASP A 87 8.12 -12.11 5.91
N LEU A 88 8.00 -10.84 5.52
CA LEU A 88 9.11 -9.99 5.08
C LEU A 88 9.78 -9.26 6.25
N ARG A 89 9.80 -9.82 7.47
CA ARG A 89 10.34 -9.10 8.64
C ARG A 89 11.85 -9.01 8.64
N ALA A 90 12.37 -7.90 9.15
CA ALA A 90 13.79 -7.71 9.42
C ALA A 90 13.99 -6.92 10.72
N PRO A 91 15.07 -7.21 11.50
CA PRO A 91 15.37 -6.47 12.71
C PRO A 91 15.81 -5.03 12.39
N GLY A 92 15.63 -4.13 13.35
CA GLY A 92 16.13 -2.74 13.27
C GLY A 92 15.20 -1.73 12.59
N PHE A 93 14.01 -2.14 12.16
CA PHE A 93 13.02 -1.23 11.59
C PHE A 93 11.99 -0.76 12.64
N PRO A 94 11.57 0.51 12.59
CA PRO A 94 10.64 1.08 13.57
C PRO A 94 9.19 0.64 13.34
N ALA A 95 8.38 0.63 14.41
CA ALA A 95 6.96 0.30 14.31
C ALA A 95 6.09 1.47 13.84
N ARG A 96 6.60 2.71 13.88
CA ARG A 96 5.96 3.92 13.38
C ARG A 96 7.01 4.86 12.82
N LEU A 97 6.62 5.73 11.90
CA LEU A 97 7.48 6.82 11.45
C LEU A 97 7.60 7.87 12.57
N GLU A 98 8.82 8.33 12.82
CA GLU A 98 9.06 9.47 13.70
C GLU A 98 8.54 10.75 13.03
N ALA A 99 8.01 11.67 13.85
CA ALA A 99 7.47 12.95 13.41
C ALA A 99 8.57 14.01 13.24
#